data_AF-A0A3F3RDY9-F1
#
_entry.id   AF-A0A3F3RDY9-F1
#
_cell.length_a   1.000
_cell.length_b   1.000
_cell.length_c   1.000
_cell.angle_alpha   90.00
_cell.angle_beta   90.00
_cell.angle_gamma   90.00
#
_symmetry.space_group_name_H-M   'P 1'
#
loop_
_entity.id
_entity.type
_entity.pdbx_description
1 polymer ?
#
loop_
_entity_poly.entity_id
_entity_poly.type
_entity_poly.pdbx_seq_one_letter_code
_entity_poly.pdbx_strand_id
1 'polypeptide(L)'
;MKFPRITWFSPDDSPAERRLLFKLDLLIVPYAFLAYWTKYIDQANINNAYVSGMEQSLNLKGNDLVNLQTIYTVGAVLGQLPFAYLFTKYPISWLIPGMDLLWGVFTLLQYRATSYEEMMAYRFLVGWFEAAFFPGMHYIFGSWYQSHEIARRGGFFYLGLTLGTLTASFIQAGASAQLDGVNGLAGWRWMYIICAVITIPVGILGFIVLPGTPDKPNRIVLSKSDIQLVRTRLQKAGHGVQESNVSWRTCVRVLRNWKFWALLLVDIFFWNACVQTNTGGYLLWLKSLNRYSTSKVNELFAIAPGLGMFYTLLVCFASDLVLGPAWAITLAHVWNIIGLVIQVIWDVPESALWFAFSTMYSSVAMSSVLMGWINSEIRHSPDERAVILIVLNTIAQSTTAWTPLLVFKTVEGPRFTKGYSFVLACAICLIASSHITKYFISKEDRAISATDEDSRASRDEPESGSAVVQVARPKTDYRYTDEEGMDAK
;
A
#
# COMPACT_ATOMS: atom_id res chain seq x y z
N MET A 1 -25.55 6.71 22.30
CA MET A 1 -24.42 6.31 21.45
C MET A 1 -24.08 4.84 21.73
N LYS A 2 -24.49 3.91 20.87
CA LYS A 2 -23.95 2.54 20.93
C LYS A 2 -22.61 2.59 20.21
N PHE A 3 -21.50 2.44 20.93
CA PHE A 3 -20.20 2.21 20.29
C PHE A 3 -20.35 1.06 19.29
N PRO A 4 -19.87 1.18 18.04
CA PRO A 4 -19.85 0.03 17.14
C PRO A 4 -19.04 -1.06 17.84
N ARG A 5 -19.66 -2.22 18.08
CA ARG A 5 -18.97 -3.35 18.72
C ARG A 5 -17.82 -3.73 17.79
N ILE A 6 -16.59 -3.55 18.27
CA ILE A 6 -15.38 -4.04 17.60
C ILE A 6 -15.40 -5.57 17.74
N THR A 7 -16.19 -6.26 16.92
CA THR A 7 -16.28 -7.72 16.92
C THR A 7 -15.38 -8.27 15.83
N TRP A 8 -14.27 -8.93 16.21
CA TRP A 8 -13.29 -9.51 15.27
C TRP A 8 -13.93 -10.45 14.23
N PHE A 9 -14.98 -11.16 14.64
CA PHE A 9 -15.79 -12.05 13.81
C PHE A 9 -17.20 -11.47 13.59
N SER A 10 -17.84 -11.85 12.49
CA SER A 10 -19.25 -11.52 12.26
C SER A 10 -20.14 -12.33 13.22
N PRO A 11 -21.24 -11.75 13.73
CA PRO A 11 -22.23 -12.49 14.52
C PRO A 11 -22.76 -13.72 13.77
N ASP A 12 -22.84 -13.65 12.44
CA ASP A 12 -23.42 -14.67 11.56
C ASP A 12 -22.43 -15.79 11.19
N ASP A 13 -21.16 -15.69 11.58
CA ASP A 13 -20.15 -16.71 11.28
C ASP A 13 -20.38 -17.99 12.09
N SER A 14 -20.48 -19.12 11.40
CA SER A 14 -20.54 -20.44 12.03
C SER A 14 -19.24 -20.75 12.82
N PRO A 15 -19.28 -21.64 13.83
CA PRO A 15 -18.08 -22.03 14.56
C PRO A 15 -16.95 -22.58 13.69
N ALA A 16 -17.30 -23.24 12.57
CA ALA A 16 -16.34 -23.74 11.59
C ALA A 16 -15.68 -22.59 10.81
N GLU A 17 -16.44 -21.59 10.39
CA GLU A 17 -15.92 -20.41 9.71
C GLU A 17 -15.01 -19.58 10.63
N ARG A 18 -15.36 -19.43 11.91
CA ARG A 18 -14.50 -18.73 12.88
C ARG A 18 -13.15 -19.42 13.07
N ARG A 19 -13.12 -20.76 13.14
CA ARG A 19 -11.88 -21.54 13.23
C ARG A 19 -11.02 -21.39 11.98
N LEU A 20 -11.65 -21.42 10.81
CA LEU A 20 -10.99 -21.20 9.52
C LEU A 20 -10.39 -19.79 9.42
N LEU A 21 -11.16 -18.75 9.76
CA LEU A 21 -10.69 -17.37 9.78
C LEU A 21 -9.54 -17.20 10.76
N PHE A 22 -9.62 -17.77 11.96
CA PHE A 22 -8.53 -17.71 12.93
C PHE A 22 -7.25 -18.40 12.41
N LYS A 23 -7.41 -19.55 11.74
CA LYS A 23 -6.29 -20.24 11.08
C LYS A 23 -5.67 -19.37 9.98
N LEU A 24 -6.48 -18.76 9.11
CA LEU A 24 -6.00 -17.86 8.06
C LEU A 24 -5.33 -16.61 8.66
N ASP A 25 -5.90 -16.05 9.73
CA ASP A 25 -5.35 -14.89 10.44
C ASP A 25 -3.98 -15.20 11.00
N LEU A 26 -3.77 -16.37 11.60
CA LEU A 26 -2.46 -16.80 12.11
C LEU A 26 -1.41 -17.05 11.02
N LEU A 27 -1.83 -17.27 9.77
CA LEU A 27 -0.92 -17.55 8.66
C LEU A 27 -0.59 -16.30 7.87
N ILE A 28 -1.64 -15.61 7.39
CA ILE A 28 -1.51 -14.49 6.45
C ILE A 28 -1.06 -13.24 7.19
N VAL A 29 -1.68 -12.88 8.32
CA VAL A 29 -1.46 -11.58 8.96
C VAL A 29 -0.04 -11.45 9.54
N PRO A 30 0.49 -12.42 10.31
CA PRO A 30 1.87 -12.36 10.79
C PRO A 30 2.90 -12.33 9.67
N TYR A 31 2.72 -13.15 8.62
CA TYR A 31 3.64 -13.13 7.47
C TYR A 31 3.60 -11.79 6.75
N ALA A 32 2.40 -11.28 6.46
CA ALA A 32 2.21 -9.99 5.80
C ALA A 32 2.87 -8.86 6.59
N PHE A 33 2.71 -8.87 7.91
CA PHE A 33 3.35 -7.92 8.82
C PHE A 33 4.88 -8.04 8.79
N LEU A 34 5.43 -9.25 8.97
CA LEU A 34 6.87 -9.49 9.00
C LEU A 34 7.53 -9.09 7.69
N ALA A 35 6.96 -9.49 6.56
CA ALA A 35 7.52 -9.18 5.26
C ALA A 35 7.40 -7.68 4.92
N TYR A 36 6.30 -7.01 5.31
CA TYR A 36 6.19 -5.56 5.15
C TYR A 36 7.11 -4.78 6.12
N TRP A 37 7.33 -5.30 7.32
CA TRP A 37 8.29 -4.76 8.28
C TRP A 37 9.71 -4.82 7.71
N THR A 38 10.13 -5.98 7.21
CA THR A 38 11.41 -6.16 6.52
C THR A 38 11.54 -5.26 5.29
N LYS A 39 10.45 -5.09 4.53
CA LYS A 39 10.39 -4.22 3.35
C LYS A 39 10.80 -2.79 3.68
N TYR A 40 10.20 -2.23 4.73
CA TYR A 40 10.51 -0.86 5.15
C TYR A 40 11.82 -0.73 5.91
N ILE A 41 12.37 -1.83 6.42
CA ILE A 41 13.76 -1.84 6.88
C ILE A 41 14.68 -1.54 5.68
N ASP A 42 14.56 -2.31 4.60
CA ASP A 42 15.43 -2.19 3.43
C ASP A 42 15.29 -0.85 2.69
N GLN A 43 14.07 -0.34 2.54
CA GLN A 43 13.86 0.96 1.93
C GLN A 43 14.53 2.08 2.74
N ALA A 44 14.45 2.02 4.07
CA ALA A 44 15.06 3.03 4.95
C ALA A 44 16.59 2.94 4.98
N ASN A 45 17.17 1.77 4.68
CA ASN A 45 18.62 1.55 4.72
C ASN A 45 19.42 2.55 3.88
N ILE A 46 18.90 3.01 2.73
CA ILE A 46 19.66 3.94 1.87
C ILE A 46 19.95 5.26 2.56
N ASN A 47 18.93 5.81 3.24
CA ASN A 47 19.00 7.12 3.86
C ASN A 47 19.88 7.05 5.11
N ASN A 48 19.69 5.98 5.90
CA ASN A 48 20.47 5.69 7.10
C ASN A 48 21.94 5.41 6.77
N ALA A 49 22.22 4.64 5.70
CA ALA A 49 23.58 4.36 5.23
C ALA A 49 24.27 5.60 4.67
N TYR A 50 23.55 6.45 3.92
CA TYR A 50 24.09 7.68 3.34
C TYR A 50 24.70 8.60 4.39
N VAL A 51 23.99 8.82 5.50
CA VAL A 51 24.49 9.65 6.61
C VAL A 51 25.53 8.94 7.49
N SER A 52 25.62 7.61 7.39
CA SER A 52 26.50 6.75 8.19
C SER A 52 27.80 6.34 7.50
N GLY A 53 28.23 7.07 6.46
CA GLY A 53 29.54 6.86 5.82
C GLY A 53 29.50 6.32 4.39
N MET A 54 28.32 5.98 3.85
CA MET A 54 28.19 5.49 2.48
C MET A 54 28.52 6.57 1.44
N GLU A 55 28.17 7.83 1.72
CA GLU A 55 28.53 8.99 0.88
C GLU A 55 30.03 9.05 0.62
N GLN A 56 30.85 8.96 1.68
CA GLN A 56 32.30 8.99 1.56
C GLN A 56 32.87 7.70 0.97
N SER A 57 32.30 6.54 1.36
CA SER A 57 32.79 5.22 0.93
C SER A 57 32.65 4.98 -0.57
N LEU A 58 31.58 5.51 -1.19
CA LEU A 58 31.29 5.36 -2.61
C LEU A 58 31.54 6.65 -3.41
N ASN A 59 32.10 7.69 -2.76
CA ASN A 59 32.34 9.01 -3.35
C ASN A 59 31.09 9.59 -4.04
N LEU A 60 29.93 9.46 -3.38
CA LEU A 60 28.66 9.96 -3.88
C LEU A 60 28.69 11.48 -3.92
N LYS A 61 28.22 12.07 -5.02
CA LYS A 61 28.23 13.52 -5.24
C LYS A 61 26.88 14.01 -5.69
N GLY A 62 26.64 15.30 -5.52
CA GLY A 62 25.49 15.96 -6.13
C GLY A 62 24.18 15.30 -5.71
N ASN A 63 23.43 14.79 -6.70
CA ASN A 63 22.11 14.18 -6.53
C ASN A 63 22.11 12.64 -6.51
N ASP A 64 23.28 12.01 -6.30
CA ASP A 64 23.42 10.55 -6.37
C ASP A 64 22.50 9.80 -5.39
N LEU A 65 22.26 10.34 -4.18
CA LEU A 65 21.30 9.74 -3.23
C LEU A 65 19.89 9.65 -3.82
N VAL A 66 19.42 10.74 -4.44
CA VAL A 66 18.07 10.81 -5.01
C VAL A 66 17.98 9.94 -6.26
N ASN A 67 19.06 9.85 -7.04
CA ASN A 67 19.14 8.92 -8.17
C ASN A 67 19.04 7.45 -7.71
N LEU A 68 19.70 7.07 -6.60
CA LEU A 68 19.61 5.74 -6.00
C LEU A 68 18.21 5.40 -5.47
N GLN A 69 17.52 6.37 -4.88
CA GLN A 69 16.12 6.23 -4.49
C GLN A 69 15.21 6.10 -5.73
N THR A 70 15.47 6.91 -6.75
CA THR A 70 14.65 6.94 -7.97
C THR A 70 14.76 5.66 -8.77
N ILE A 71 15.97 5.13 -8.97
CA ILE A 71 16.16 3.89 -9.75
C ILE A 71 15.48 2.70 -9.08
N TYR A 72 15.43 2.70 -7.74
CA TYR A 72 14.66 1.74 -6.96
C TYR A 72 13.15 1.88 -7.25
N THR A 73 12.59 3.09 -7.20
CA THR A 73 11.18 3.32 -7.54
C THR A 73 10.86 2.94 -8.98
N VAL A 74 11.76 3.22 -9.92
CA VAL A 74 11.62 2.80 -11.32
C VAL A 74 11.57 1.28 -11.43
N GLY A 75 12.47 0.56 -10.74
CA GLY A 75 12.44 -0.90 -10.67
C GLY A 75 11.12 -1.42 -10.10
N ALA A 76 10.63 -0.79 -9.02
CA ALA A 76 9.36 -1.15 -8.39
C ALA A 76 8.16 -0.96 -9.33
N VAL A 77 8.08 0.16 -10.02
CA VAL A 77 6.97 0.46 -10.96
C VAL A 77 7.03 -0.47 -12.17
N LEU A 78 8.22 -0.68 -12.74
CA LEU A 78 8.37 -1.58 -13.90
C LEU A 78 8.11 -3.04 -13.54
N GLY A 79 8.43 -3.47 -12.32
CA GLY A 79 8.17 -4.83 -11.85
C GLY A 79 6.69 -5.12 -11.59
N GLN A 80 5.88 -4.13 -11.19
CA GLN A 80 4.48 -4.37 -10.80
C GLN A 80 3.64 -4.98 -11.93
N LEU A 81 3.78 -4.50 -13.17
CA LEU A 81 3.03 -4.98 -14.32
C LEU A 81 3.32 -6.45 -14.68
N PRO A 82 4.59 -6.88 -14.90
CA PRO A 82 4.89 -8.27 -15.19
C PRO A 82 4.56 -9.20 -14.02
N PHE A 83 4.74 -8.77 -12.76
CA PHE A 83 4.38 -9.59 -11.61
C PHE A 83 2.86 -9.74 -11.46
N ALA A 84 2.07 -8.71 -11.77
CA ALA A 84 0.61 -8.81 -11.82
C ALA A 84 0.16 -9.89 -12.82
N TYR A 85 0.79 -9.96 -13.99
CA TYR A 85 0.54 -11.04 -14.96
C TYR A 85 1.01 -12.40 -14.42
N LEU A 86 2.20 -12.48 -13.81
CA LEU A 86 2.75 -13.73 -13.26
C LEU A 86 1.87 -14.32 -12.14
N PHE A 87 1.15 -13.51 -11.35
CA PHE A 87 0.20 -13.99 -10.35
C PHE A 87 -0.92 -14.85 -10.93
N THR A 88 -1.34 -14.57 -12.16
CA THR A 88 -2.38 -15.37 -12.84
C THR A 88 -1.83 -16.75 -13.25
N LYS A 89 -0.55 -16.81 -13.64
CA LYS A 89 0.07 -18.02 -14.18
C LYS A 89 0.61 -18.94 -13.09
N TYR A 90 1.36 -18.40 -12.13
CA TYR A 90 2.05 -19.18 -11.10
C TYR A 90 1.35 -19.11 -9.73
N PRO A 91 1.45 -20.15 -8.90
CA PRO A 91 0.93 -20.09 -7.54
C PRO A 91 1.65 -19.00 -6.73
N ILE A 92 0.87 -18.11 -6.13
CA ILE A 92 1.39 -16.98 -5.35
C ILE A 92 2.21 -17.45 -4.12
N SER A 93 1.89 -18.63 -3.58
CA SER A 93 2.64 -19.24 -2.47
C SER A 93 4.09 -19.56 -2.79
N TRP A 94 4.45 -19.67 -4.08
CA TRP A 94 5.83 -19.87 -4.52
C TRP A 94 6.43 -18.57 -5.08
N LEU A 95 5.61 -17.77 -5.75
CA LEU A 95 6.10 -16.56 -6.42
C LEU A 95 6.51 -15.47 -5.43
N ILE A 96 5.65 -15.09 -4.46
CA ILE A 96 5.99 -14.03 -3.49
C ILE A 96 7.24 -14.41 -2.68
N PRO A 97 7.32 -15.59 -2.04
CA PRO A 97 8.49 -15.97 -1.27
C PRO A 97 9.77 -16.09 -2.11
N GLY A 98 9.65 -16.54 -3.37
CA GLY A 98 10.77 -16.59 -4.30
C GLY A 98 11.29 -15.20 -4.66
N MET A 99 10.40 -14.23 -4.86
CA MET A 99 10.80 -12.84 -5.09
C MET A 99 11.39 -12.23 -3.81
N ASP A 100 10.83 -12.53 -2.63
CA ASP A 100 11.35 -12.06 -1.34
C ASP A 100 12.78 -12.58 -1.08
N LEU A 101 13.07 -13.83 -1.46
CA LEU A 101 14.42 -14.38 -1.39
C LEU A 101 15.39 -13.68 -2.34
N LEU A 102 15.00 -13.50 -3.61
CA LEU A 102 15.85 -12.83 -4.60
C LEU A 102 16.13 -11.38 -4.18
N TRP A 103 15.10 -10.68 -3.73
CA TRP A 103 15.22 -9.34 -3.15
C TRP A 103 16.21 -9.35 -1.97
N GLY A 104 16.07 -10.25 -1.00
CA GLY A 104 17.00 -10.36 0.13
C GLY A 104 18.45 -10.65 -0.28
N VAL A 105 18.66 -11.43 -1.34
CA VAL A 105 20.00 -11.66 -1.92
C VAL A 105 20.58 -10.37 -2.52
N PHE A 106 19.80 -9.61 -3.28
CA PHE A 106 20.27 -8.32 -3.82
C PHE A 106 20.45 -7.25 -2.73
N THR A 107 19.67 -7.30 -1.65
CA THR A 107 19.93 -6.52 -0.43
C THR A 107 21.28 -6.87 0.17
N LEU A 108 21.61 -8.16 0.28
CA LEU A 108 22.93 -8.58 0.75
C LEU A 108 24.04 -8.05 -0.17
N LEU A 109 23.91 -8.20 -1.49
CA LEU A 109 24.95 -7.78 -2.44
C LEU A 109 25.32 -6.27 -2.33
N GLN A 110 24.41 -5.41 -1.85
CA GLN A 110 24.71 -4.00 -1.59
C GLN A 110 25.83 -3.78 -0.56
N TYR A 111 26.05 -4.69 0.39
CA TYR A 111 27.17 -4.54 1.34
C TYR A 111 28.52 -4.52 0.61
N ARG A 112 28.63 -5.20 -0.54
CA ARG A 112 29.88 -5.35 -1.29
C ARG A 112 30.15 -4.18 -2.23
N ALA A 113 29.13 -3.38 -2.56
CA ALA A 113 29.23 -2.30 -3.53
C ALA A 113 30.48 -1.43 -3.30
N THR A 114 31.23 -1.20 -4.38
CA THR A 114 32.47 -0.42 -4.40
C THR A 114 32.32 0.87 -5.19
N SER A 115 31.31 0.95 -6.06
CA SER A 115 31.02 2.14 -6.86
C SER A 115 29.54 2.52 -6.83
N TYR A 116 29.26 3.74 -7.31
CA TYR A 116 27.90 4.25 -7.47
C TYR A 116 27.09 3.40 -8.46
N GLU A 117 27.70 2.98 -9.58
CA GLU A 117 27.05 2.20 -10.64
C GLU A 117 26.65 0.81 -10.15
N GLU A 118 27.51 0.14 -9.37
CA GLU A 118 27.16 -1.14 -8.72
C GLU A 118 25.97 -0.97 -7.77
N MET A 119 25.98 0.09 -6.95
CA MET A 119 24.88 0.38 -6.04
C MET A 119 23.57 0.67 -6.81
N MET A 120 23.63 1.39 -7.95
CA MET A 120 22.47 1.61 -8.82
C MET A 120 21.89 0.29 -9.35
N ALA A 121 22.74 -0.62 -9.81
CA ALA A 121 22.30 -1.91 -10.36
C ALA A 121 21.62 -2.77 -9.29
N TYR A 122 22.22 -2.87 -8.09
CA TYR A 122 21.59 -3.60 -6.98
C TYR A 122 20.26 -2.95 -6.55
N ARG A 123 20.21 -1.62 -6.52
CA ARG A 123 18.98 -0.87 -6.17
C ARG A 123 17.84 -1.11 -7.15
N PHE A 124 18.14 -1.13 -8.45
CA PHE A 124 17.17 -1.46 -9.48
C PHE A 124 16.59 -2.87 -9.28
N LEU A 125 17.47 -3.86 -9.08
CA LEU A 125 17.06 -5.26 -8.90
C LEU A 125 16.25 -5.47 -7.62
N VAL A 126 16.66 -4.82 -6.52
CA VAL A 126 15.87 -4.80 -5.28
C VAL A 126 14.46 -4.26 -5.54
N GLY A 127 14.35 -3.08 -6.17
CA GLY A 127 13.05 -2.51 -6.52
C GLY A 127 12.22 -3.42 -7.43
N TRP A 128 12.86 -4.05 -8.42
CA TRP A 128 12.21 -4.99 -9.33
C TRP A 128 11.60 -6.17 -8.59
N PHE A 129 12.36 -6.90 -7.78
CA PHE A 129 11.85 -8.09 -7.08
C PHE A 129 10.84 -7.72 -5.97
N GLU A 130 11.03 -6.60 -5.29
CA GLU A 130 10.14 -6.13 -4.24
C GLU A 130 8.77 -5.65 -4.78
N ALA A 131 8.68 -5.34 -6.07
CA ALA A 131 7.47 -4.89 -6.75
C ALA A 131 6.28 -5.85 -6.60
N ALA A 132 6.56 -7.16 -6.55
CA ALA A 132 5.53 -8.20 -6.46
C ALA A 132 4.82 -8.21 -5.08
N PHE A 133 5.50 -7.78 -4.03
CA PHE A 133 5.03 -8.00 -2.66
C PHE A 133 3.71 -7.29 -2.35
N PHE A 134 3.64 -5.98 -2.62
CA PHE A 134 2.45 -5.17 -2.30
C PHE A 134 1.18 -5.63 -3.02
N PRO A 135 1.16 -5.75 -4.37
CA PRO A 135 -0.01 -6.25 -5.09
C PRO A 135 -0.31 -7.72 -4.75
N GLY A 136 0.72 -8.55 -4.56
CA GLY A 136 0.56 -9.96 -4.21
C GLY A 136 -0.13 -10.15 -2.86
N MET A 137 0.26 -9.39 -1.83
CA MET A 137 -0.38 -9.45 -0.52
C MET A 137 -1.82 -8.93 -0.53
N HIS A 138 -2.09 -7.85 -1.26
CA HIS A 138 -3.47 -7.35 -1.42
C HIS A 138 -4.35 -8.36 -2.19
N TYR A 139 -3.77 -9.06 -3.17
CA TYR A 139 -4.46 -10.12 -3.88
C TYR A 139 -4.77 -11.32 -2.97
N ILE A 140 -3.82 -11.75 -2.11
CA ILE A 140 -4.07 -12.77 -1.09
C ILE A 140 -5.18 -12.32 -0.14
N PHE A 141 -5.13 -11.08 0.37
CA PHE A 141 -6.18 -10.57 1.25
C PHE A 141 -7.56 -10.59 0.56
N GLY A 142 -7.64 -10.12 -0.69
CA GLY A 142 -8.87 -10.16 -1.48
C GLY A 142 -9.38 -11.58 -1.81
N SER A 143 -8.48 -12.56 -1.88
CA SER A 143 -8.83 -13.95 -2.20
C SER A 143 -9.37 -14.74 -1.02
N TRP A 144 -8.97 -14.40 0.21
CA TRP A 144 -9.33 -15.17 1.42
C TRP A 144 -10.35 -14.49 2.33
N TYR A 145 -10.42 -13.15 2.29
CA TYR A 145 -11.21 -12.35 3.22
C TYR A 145 -12.28 -11.53 2.50
N GLN A 146 -13.37 -11.27 3.22
CA GLN A 146 -14.41 -10.35 2.77
C GLN A 146 -13.98 -8.89 2.94
N SER A 147 -14.60 -7.97 2.20
CA SER A 147 -14.20 -6.55 2.19
C SER A 147 -14.09 -5.90 3.58
N HIS A 148 -15.04 -6.20 4.49
CA HIS A 148 -15.05 -5.65 5.85
C HIS A 148 -14.00 -6.31 6.79
N GLU A 149 -13.54 -7.51 6.43
CA GLU A 149 -12.51 -8.26 7.15
C GLU A 149 -11.11 -7.76 6.80
N ILE A 150 -10.90 -7.39 5.52
CA ILE A 150 -9.64 -6.86 4.99
C ILE A 150 -9.25 -5.55 5.68
N ALA A 151 -10.19 -4.62 5.86
CA ALA A 151 -9.90 -3.30 6.45
C ALA A 151 -9.24 -3.42 7.84
N ARG A 152 -9.75 -4.32 8.70
CA ARG A 152 -9.24 -4.51 10.07
C ARG A 152 -7.86 -5.16 10.10
N ARG A 153 -7.63 -6.15 9.23
CA ARG A 153 -6.36 -6.88 9.12
C ARG A 153 -5.29 -6.06 8.40
N GLY A 154 -5.71 -5.23 7.45
CA GLY A 154 -4.89 -4.27 6.74
C GLY A 154 -4.25 -3.26 7.70
N GLY A 155 -4.93 -2.85 8.77
CA GLY A 155 -4.34 -1.98 9.80
C GLY A 155 -3.04 -2.54 10.39
N PHE A 156 -3.01 -3.84 10.74
CA PHE A 156 -1.79 -4.49 11.23
C PHE A 156 -0.70 -4.56 10.15
N PHE A 157 -1.07 -4.83 8.90
CA PHE A 157 -0.14 -4.80 7.78
C PHE A 157 0.56 -3.43 7.67
N TYR A 158 -0.21 -2.33 7.69
CA TYR A 158 0.36 -0.99 7.56
C TYR A 158 1.24 -0.55 8.74
N LEU A 159 1.04 -1.10 9.95
CA LEU A 159 1.96 -0.86 11.09
C LEU A 159 3.39 -1.33 10.81
N GLY A 160 3.56 -2.34 9.94
CA GLY A 160 4.87 -2.82 9.51
C GLY A 160 5.71 -1.73 8.85
N LEU A 161 5.10 -0.75 8.18
CA LEU A 161 5.80 0.39 7.57
C LEU A 161 6.55 1.21 8.60
N THR A 162 5.80 1.75 9.56
CA THR A 162 6.36 2.65 10.59
C THR A 162 7.31 1.91 11.51
N LEU A 163 7.00 0.66 11.87
CA LEU A 163 7.87 -0.15 12.70
C LEU A 163 9.16 -0.52 11.94
N GLY A 164 9.08 -0.82 10.65
CA GLY A 164 10.22 -1.18 9.81
C GLY A 164 11.21 -0.02 9.70
N THR A 165 10.73 1.18 9.38
CA THR A 165 11.60 2.37 9.31
C THR A 165 12.21 2.73 10.66
N LEU A 166 11.44 2.62 11.76
CA LEU A 166 11.97 2.81 13.12
C LEU A 166 13.05 1.79 13.45
N THR A 167 12.82 0.52 13.14
CA THR A 167 13.78 -0.56 13.39
C THR A 167 15.06 -0.35 12.58
N ALA A 168 14.96 0.04 11.29
CA ALA A 168 16.14 0.31 10.48
C ALA A 168 17.02 1.42 11.07
N SER A 169 16.40 2.45 11.62
CA SER A 169 17.09 3.57 12.26
C SER A 169 17.91 3.09 13.47
N PHE A 170 17.34 2.21 14.29
CA PHE A 170 18.04 1.62 15.44
C PHE A 170 19.11 0.61 15.05
N ILE A 171 18.87 -0.25 14.05
CA ILE A 171 19.90 -1.18 13.57
C ILE A 171 21.08 -0.38 13.02
N GLN A 172 20.86 0.68 12.24
CA GLN A 172 21.95 1.53 11.76
C GLN A 172 22.67 2.24 12.90
N ALA A 173 21.94 2.77 13.89
CA ALA A 173 22.55 3.41 15.06
C ALA A 173 23.46 2.43 15.82
N GLY A 174 23.03 1.19 16.02
CA GLY A 174 23.81 0.13 16.65
C GLY A 174 25.00 -0.31 15.81
N ALA A 175 24.80 -0.53 14.50
CA ALA A 175 25.86 -0.92 13.58
C ALA A 175 26.95 0.15 13.47
N SER A 176 26.58 1.43 13.41
CA SER A 176 27.53 2.54 13.42
C SER A 176 28.25 2.74 14.76
N ALA A 177 27.67 2.31 15.88
CA ALA A 177 28.30 2.44 17.19
C ALA A 177 29.27 1.30 17.54
N GLN A 178 28.94 0.06 17.14
CA GLN A 178 29.64 -1.13 17.62
C GLN A 178 30.29 -1.97 16.51
N LEU A 179 29.82 -1.85 15.26
CA LEU A 179 30.28 -2.68 14.15
C LEU A 179 31.14 -1.91 13.14
N ASP A 180 31.31 -0.60 13.33
CA ASP A 180 32.16 0.20 12.45
C ASP A 180 33.63 -0.22 12.57
N GLY A 181 34.22 -0.64 11.45
CA GLY A 181 35.60 -1.15 11.38
C GLY A 181 35.74 -2.64 11.72
N VAL A 182 34.68 -3.32 12.21
CA VAL A 182 34.72 -4.76 12.48
C VAL A 182 34.88 -5.53 11.17
N ASN A 183 35.87 -6.43 11.11
CA ASN A 183 36.29 -7.15 9.89
C ASN A 183 36.67 -6.23 8.71
N GLY A 184 37.06 -4.98 8.98
CA GLY A 184 37.40 -3.99 7.95
C GLY A 184 36.18 -3.46 7.18
N LEU A 185 34.97 -3.71 7.66
CA LEU A 185 33.73 -3.22 7.05
C LEU A 185 33.24 -1.96 7.77
N ALA A 186 32.79 -0.97 6.99
CA ALA A 186 32.12 0.20 7.52
C ALA A 186 30.75 -0.16 8.12
N GLY A 187 30.29 0.56 9.13
CA GLY A 187 29.03 0.29 9.85
C GLY A 187 27.79 0.25 8.94
N TRP A 188 27.78 1.01 7.84
CA TRP A 188 26.69 0.96 6.86
C TRP A 188 26.65 -0.35 6.05
N ARG A 189 27.79 -1.03 5.85
CA ARG A 189 27.83 -2.34 5.17
C ARG A 189 27.22 -3.43 6.04
N TRP A 190 27.48 -3.39 7.34
CA TRP A 190 26.87 -4.29 8.33
C TRP A 190 25.35 -4.17 8.36
N MET A 191 24.80 -2.98 8.15
CA MET A 191 23.36 -2.76 8.04
C MET A 191 22.75 -3.66 6.96
N TYR A 192 23.30 -3.65 5.74
CA TYR A 192 22.80 -4.48 4.63
C TYR A 192 22.90 -5.98 4.93
N ILE A 193 23.96 -6.42 5.63
CA ILE A 193 24.13 -7.82 6.05
C ILE A 193 23.04 -8.22 7.05
N ILE A 194 22.84 -7.42 8.10
CA ILE A 194 21.83 -7.69 9.14
C ILE A 194 20.43 -7.74 8.51
N CYS A 195 20.13 -6.81 7.60
CA CYS A 195 18.84 -6.76 6.94
C CYS A 195 18.60 -7.99 6.06
N ALA A 196 19.61 -8.44 5.31
CA ALA A 196 19.50 -9.69 4.54
C ALA A 196 19.32 -10.93 5.42
N VAL A 197 20.00 -10.99 6.58
CA VAL A 197 19.85 -12.07 7.57
C VAL A 197 18.44 -12.11 8.16
N ILE A 198 17.74 -10.98 8.23
CA ILE A 198 16.32 -10.93 8.63
C ILE A 198 15.42 -11.30 7.45
N THR A 199 15.71 -10.79 6.25
CA THR A 199 14.88 -10.93 5.05
C THR A 199 14.83 -12.36 4.53
N ILE A 200 15.97 -13.02 4.40
CA ILE A 200 16.06 -14.36 3.80
C ILE A 200 15.22 -15.37 4.59
N PRO A 201 15.32 -15.49 5.93
CA PRO A 201 14.45 -16.38 6.70
C PRO A 201 12.96 -16.06 6.58
N VAL A 202 12.59 -14.77 6.50
CA VAL A 202 11.18 -14.39 6.28
C VAL A 202 10.72 -14.86 4.91
N GLY A 203 11.53 -14.72 3.87
CA GLY A 203 11.26 -15.29 2.55
C GLY A 203 11.14 -16.83 2.59
N ILE A 204 12.03 -17.54 3.29
CA ILE A 204 11.93 -19.01 3.46
C ILE A 204 10.62 -19.38 4.18
N LEU A 205 10.27 -18.66 5.24
CA LEU A 205 9.03 -18.87 5.99
C LEU A 205 7.80 -18.70 5.09
N GLY A 206 7.85 -17.78 4.12
CA GLY A 206 6.78 -17.56 3.15
C GLY A 206 6.40 -18.80 2.36
N PHE A 207 7.36 -19.63 1.96
CA PHE A 207 7.06 -20.88 1.24
C PHE A 207 6.24 -21.87 2.06
N ILE A 208 6.41 -21.85 3.38
CA ILE A 208 5.75 -22.77 4.30
C ILE A 208 4.40 -22.20 4.73
N VAL A 209 4.33 -20.89 5.03
CA VAL A 209 3.18 -20.27 5.70
C VAL A 209 2.14 -19.74 4.72
N LEU A 210 2.53 -19.26 3.53
CA LEU A 210 1.58 -18.64 2.62
C LEU A 210 0.55 -19.66 2.10
N PRO A 211 -0.76 -19.42 2.30
CA PRO A 211 -1.80 -20.34 1.87
C PRO A 211 -2.02 -20.38 0.35
N GLY A 212 -1.41 -19.47 -0.41
CA GLY A 212 -1.63 -19.32 -1.85
C GLY A 212 -2.99 -18.68 -2.13
N THR A 213 -3.70 -19.14 -3.16
CA THR A 213 -5.05 -18.68 -3.51
C THR A 213 -6.03 -19.85 -3.39
N PRO A 214 -7.35 -19.61 -3.22
CA PRO A 214 -8.34 -20.69 -3.21
C PRO A 214 -8.32 -21.57 -4.48
N ASP A 215 -7.82 -21.05 -5.59
CA ASP A 215 -7.67 -21.77 -6.86
C ASP A 215 -6.36 -22.55 -6.95
N LYS A 216 -5.28 -21.99 -6.42
CA LYS A 216 -3.95 -22.62 -6.32
C LYS A 216 -3.50 -22.66 -4.86
N PRO A 217 -4.14 -23.49 -4.02
CA PRO A 217 -3.89 -23.48 -2.58
C PRO A 217 -2.60 -24.21 -2.23
N ASN A 218 -1.91 -23.69 -1.21
CA ASN A 218 -0.81 -24.39 -0.58
C ASN A 218 -1.35 -25.52 0.30
N ARG A 219 -1.24 -26.75 -0.21
CA ARG A 219 -1.74 -27.96 0.47
C ARG A 219 -0.94 -28.34 1.72
N ILE A 220 0.22 -27.71 1.95
CA ILE A 220 1.01 -27.92 3.19
C ILE A 220 0.22 -27.42 4.40
N VAL A 221 -0.55 -26.33 4.23
CA VAL A 221 -1.19 -25.61 5.34
C VAL A 221 -2.71 -25.77 5.34
N LEU A 222 -3.31 -25.94 4.17
CA LEU A 222 -4.77 -25.98 4.00
C LEU A 222 -5.30 -27.37 3.64
N SER A 223 -6.35 -27.78 4.36
CA SER A 223 -7.10 -29.00 4.05
C SER A 223 -8.11 -28.76 2.94
N LYS A 224 -8.54 -29.82 2.24
CA LYS A 224 -9.61 -29.77 1.23
C LYS A 224 -10.92 -29.25 1.81
N SER A 225 -11.22 -29.58 3.07
CA SER A 225 -12.38 -29.08 3.80
C SER A 225 -12.36 -27.56 3.99
N ASP A 226 -11.18 -27.01 4.28
CA ASP A 226 -10.98 -25.58 4.53
C ASP A 226 -11.23 -24.78 3.24
N ILE A 227 -10.71 -25.29 2.11
CA ILE A 227 -10.88 -24.67 0.78
C ILE A 227 -12.35 -24.67 0.36
N GLN A 228 -13.07 -25.78 0.57
CA GLN A 228 -14.48 -25.86 0.21
C GLN A 228 -15.34 -24.91 1.06
N LEU A 229 -15.01 -24.77 2.34
CA LEU A 229 -15.69 -23.85 3.25
C LEU A 229 -15.45 -22.39 2.84
N VAL A 230 -14.22 -22.00 2.49
CA VAL A 230 -13.89 -20.67 1.97
C VAL A 230 -14.65 -20.38 0.67
N ARG A 231 -14.64 -21.31 -0.29
CA ARG A 231 -15.35 -21.12 -1.56
C ARG A 231 -16.85 -20.90 -1.35
N THR A 232 -17.45 -21.68 -0.46
CA THR A 232 -18.87 -21.55 -0.11
C THR A 232 -19.16 -20.20 0.56
N ARG A 233 -18.30 -19.75 1.48
CA ARG A 233 -18.41 -18.45 2.17
C ARG A 233 -18.28 -17.28 1.20
N LEU A 234 -17.29 -17.33 0.31
CA LEU A 234 -17.05 -16.29 -0.69
C LEU A 234 -18.21 -16.22 -1.69
N GLN A 235 -18.67 -17.35 -2.20
CA GLN A 235 -19.85 -17.41 -3.09
C GLN A 235 -21.11 -16.84 -2.41
N LYS A 236 -21.36 -17.17 -1.14
CA LYS A 236 -22.48 -16.59 -0.36
C LYS A 236 -22.41 -15.07 -0.23
N ALA A 237 -21.20 -14.50 -0.19
CA ALA A 237 -20.97 -13.07 -0.13
C ALA A 237 -20.96 -12.37 -1.51
N GLY A 238 -21.30 -13.09 -2.59
CA GLY A 238 -21.24 -12.57 -3.95
C GLY A 238 -19.82 -12.43 -4.50
N HIS A 239 -18.81 -12.96 -3.80
CA HIS A 239 -17.45 -13.10 -4.33
C HIS A 239 -17.43 -14.31 -5.27
N GLY A 240 -17.65 -14.07 -6.57
CA GLY A 240 -17.54 -15.11 -7.59
C GLY A 240 -16.11 -15.63 -7.67
N VAL A 241 -15.88 -16.86 -7.20
CA VAL A 241 -14.61 -17.60 -7.35
C VAL A 241 -14.54 -18.19 -8.77
N GLN A 242 -14.59 -17.31 -9.77
CA GLN A 242 -14.59 -17.73 -11.17
C GLN A 242 -13.43 -17.04 -11.87
N GLU A 243 -12.59 -17.82 -12.56
CA GLU A 243 -11.43 -17.35 -13.31
C GLU A 243 -11.80 -16.12 -14.16
N SER A 244 -11.49 -14.93 -13.65
CA SER A 244 -11.65 -13.73 -14.44
C SER A 244 -10.51 -13.67 -15.44
N ASN A 245 -10.82 -14.09 -16.67
CA ASN A 245 -10.15 -13.48 -17.80
C ASN A 245 -10.50 -11.99 -17.76
N VAL A 246 -9.59 -11.17 -17.26
CA VAL A 246 -9.68 -9.70 -17.33
C VAL A 246 -9.83 -9.35 -18.81
N SER A 247 -11.08 -9.20 -19.25
CA SER A 247 -11.37 -8.90 -20.64
C SER A 247 -10.98 -7.47 -20.91
N TRP A 248 -10.47 -7.19 -22.11
CA TRP A 248 -10.28 -5.83 -22.61
C TRP A 248 -11.54 -4.95 -22.40
N ARG A 249 -12.73 -5.55 -22.48
CA ARG A 249 -14.01 -4.87 -22.22
C ARG A 249 -14.16 -4.36 -20.79
N THR A 250 -13.69 -5.13 -19.80
CA THR A 250 -13.67 -4.70 -18.39
C THR A 250 -12.73 -3.51 -18.22
N CYS A 251 -11.54 -3.56 -18.83
CA CYS A 251 -10.57 -2.47 -18.76
C CYS A 251 -11.15 -1.16 -19.33
N VAL A 252 -11.80 -1.23 -20.50
CA VAL A 252 -12.48 -0.07 -21.11
C VAL A 252 -13.63 0.45 -20.24
N ARG A 253 -14.39 -0.44 -19.58
CA ARG A 253 -15.48 -0.05 -18.66
C ARG A 253 -14.96 0.71 -17.45
N VAL A 254 -13.86 0.25 -16.86
CA VAL A 254 -13.19 0.91 -15.73
C VAL A 254 -12.70 2.30 -16.13
N LEU A 255 -12.01 2.42 -17.27
CA LEU A 255 -11.49 3.70 -17.76
C LEU A 255 -12.58 4.70 -18.12
N ARG A 256 -13.80 4.24 -18.44
CA ARG A 256 -14.96 5.09 -18.70
C ARG A 256 -15.64 5.57 -17.39
N ASN A 257 -15.35 4.94 -16.26
CA ASN A 257 -15.94 5.33 -14.98
C ASN A 257 -15.27 6.60 -14.43
N TRP A 258 -16.06 7.64 -14.18
CA TRP A 258 -15.55 8.89 -13.62
C TRP A 258 -14.95 8.72 -12.22
N LYS A 259 -15.49 7.77 -11.42
CA LYS A 259 -14.99 7.46 -10.06
C LYS A 259 -13.54 6.98 -10.10
N PHE A 260 -13.15 6.25 -11.14
CA PHE A 260 -11.78 5.78 -11.33
C PHE A 260 -10.80 6.96 -11.42
N TRP A 261 -11.10 7.94 -12.29
CA TRP A 261 -10.24 9.12 -12.46
C TRP A 261 -10.21 10.02 -11.22
N ALA A 262 -11.34 10.17 -10.52
CA ALA A 262 -11.41 10.93 -9.28
C ALA A 262 -10.56 10.28 -8.17
N LEU A 263 -10.69 8.96 -7.97
CA LEU A 263 -9.89 8.21 -7.00
C LEU A 263 -8.41 8.16 -7.38
N LEU A 264 -8.09 8.05 -8.67
CA LEU A 264 -6.71 8.13 -9.17
C LEU A 264 -6.06 9.48 -8.83
N LEU A 265 -6.80 10.58 -9.01
CA LEU A 265 -6.29 11.90 -8.69
C LEU A 265 -5.99 12.05 -7.18
N VAL A 266 -6.88 11.53 -6.34
CA VAL A 266 -6.67 11.49 -4.88
C VAL A 266 -5.44 10.64 -4.54
N ASP A 267 -5.26 9.47 -5.17
CA ASP A 267 -4.11 8.58 -4.91
C ASP A 267 -2.78 9.21 -5.38
N ILE A 268 -2.77 9.88 -6.54
CA ILE A 268 -1.59 10.64 -7.02
C ILE A 268 -1.20 11.73 -6.02
N PHE A 269 -2.15 12.53 -5.55
CA PHE A 269 -1.84 13.58 -4.57
C PHE A 269 -1.38 12.99 -3.24
N PHE A 270 -1.93 11.85 -2.82
CA PHE A 270 -1.51 11.15 -1.61
C PHE A 270 -0.05 10.70 -1.67
N TRP A 271 0.34 10.00 -2.74
CA TRP A 271 1.71 9.54 -2.92
C TRP A 271 2.72 10.69 -2.94
N ASN A 272 2.38 11.80 -3.62
CA ASN A 272 3.24 12.99 -3.67
C ASN A 272 3.26 13.78 -2.35
N ALA A 273 2.14 13.83 -1.61
CA ALA A 273 2.09 14.46 -0.29
C ALA A 273 2.91 13.71 0.77
N CYS A 274 3.22 12.43 0.53
CA CYS A 274 4.05 11.61 1.42
C CYS A 274 5.52 11.53 0.99
N VAL A 275 5.91 12.06 -0.18
CA VAL A 275 7.24 11.80 -0.74
C VAL A 275 8.38 12.25 0.16
N GLN A 276 8.15 13.28 1.00
CA GLN A 276 9.12 13.80 1.97
C GLN A 276 9.65 12.76 2.97
N THR A 277 8.89 11.68 3.26
CA THR A 277 9.34 10.66 4.21
C THR A 277 10.41 9.74 3.62
N ASN A 278 10.49 9.65 2.29
CA ASN A 278 11.37 8.72 1.60
C ASN A 278 12.67 9.38 1.08
N THR A 279 12.72 10.71 1.05
CA THR A 279 13.86 11.46 0.49
C THR A 279 15.04 11.60 1.45
N GLY A 280 14.88 11.27 2.73
CA GLY A 280 15.93 11.38 3.74
C GLY A 280 16.20 12.80 4.24
N GLY A 281 15.29 13.76 3.97
CA GLY A 281 15.47 15.17 4.34
C GLY A 281 15.73 15.41 5.83
N TYR A 282 15.06 14.66 6.71
CA TYR A 282 15.27 14.74 8.16
C TYR A 282 16.67 14.25 8.59
N LEU A 283 17.15 13.14 8.02
CA LEU A 283 18.50 12.63 8.28
C LEU A 283 19.58 13.62 7.80
N LEU A 284 19.39 14.21 6.62
CA LEU A 284 20.30 15.23 6.09
C LEU A 284 20.31 16.50 6.97
N TRP A 285 19.15 16.92 7.47
CA TRP A 285 19.07 18.02 8.44
C TRP A 285 19.82 17.69 9.74
N LEU A 286 19.57 16.52 10.35
CA LEU A 286 20.26 16.09 11.57
C LEU A 286 21.78 16.03 11.37
N LYS A 287 22.25 15.53 10.22
CA LYS A 287 23.67 15.51 9.86
C LYS A 287 24.24 16.92 9.73
N SER A 288 23.49 17.85 9.13
CA SER A 288 23.93 19.25 8.92
C SER A 288 24.16 20.02 10.22
N LEU A 289 23.57 19.60 11.34
CA LEU A 289 23.77 20.21 12.66
C LEU A 289 25.20 20.00 13.20
N ASN A 290 25.97 19.04 12.66
CA ASN A 290 27.38 18.76 13.00
C ASN A 290 27.70 18.60 14.50
N ARG A 291 26.70 18.28 15.34
CA ARG A 291 26.84 18.15 16.80
C ARG A 291 26.54 16.76 17.34
N TYR A 292 26.12 15.85 16.46
CA TYR A 292 25.72 14.49 16.82
C TYR A 292 26.65 13.47 16.14
N SER A 293 26.93 12.37 16.84
CA SER A 293 27.60 11.21 16.22
C SER A 293 26.69 10.57 15.18
N THR A 294 27.28 9.81 14.24
CA THR A 294 26.52 9.04 13.23
C THR A 294 25.47 8.14 13.89
N SER A 295 25.83 7.44 14.96
CA SER A 295 24.89 6.63 15.75
C SER A 295 23.73 7.46 16.30
N LYS A 296 24.02 8.63 16.91
CA LYS A 296 22.99 9.49 17.50
C LYS A 296 22.07 10.12 16.47
N VAL A 297 22.57 10.45 15.28
CA VAL A 297 21.75 10.95 14.15
C VAL A 297 20.69 9.92 13.76
N ASN A 298 21.07 8.65 13.62
CA ASN A 298 20.13 7.59 13.27
C ASN A 298 19.15 7.30 14.42
N GLU A 299 19.58 7.38 15.67
CA GLU A 299 18.70 7.24 16.84
C GLU A 299 17.64 8.34 16.90
N LEU A 300 18.03 9.61 16.64
CA LEU A 300 17.11 10.75 16.61
C LEU A 300 16.14 10.70 15.43
N PHE A 301 16.56 10.14 14.31
CA PHE A 301 15.68 9.91 13.17
C PHE A 301 14.50 8.98 13.53
N ALA A 302 14.73 7.98 14.40
CA ALA A 302 13.71 7.03 14.82
C ALA A 302 12.48 7.66 15.51
N ILE A 303 12.60 8.89 16.02
CA ILE A 303 11.49 9.62 16.68
C ILE A 303 10.31 9.81 15.71
N ALA A 304 10.57 10.20 14.46
CA ALA A 304 9.53 10.50 13.47
C ALA A 304 8.69 9.26 13.08
N PRO A 305 9.26 8.12 12.67
CA PRO A 305 8.48 6.90 12.42
C PRO A 305 7.84 6.34 13.70
N GLY A 306 8.46 6.56 14.87
CA GLY A 306 7.89 6.20 16.17
C GLY A 306 6.57 6.92 16.47
N LEU A 307 6.53 8.23 16.28
CA LEU A 307 5.30 9.03 16.37
C LEU A 307 4.32 8.69 15.24
N GLY A 308 4.83 8.29 14.06
CA GLY A 308 4.04 7.77 12.95
C GLY A 308 3.12 6.61 13.33
N MET A 309 3.57 5.70 14.21
CA MET A 309 2.71 4.62 14.72
C MET A 309 1.50 5.17 15.48
N PHE A 310 1.73 6.16 16.36
CA PHE A 310 0.65 6.80 17.11
C PHE A 310 -0.33 7.54 16.19
N TYR A 311 0.19 8.29 15.21
CA TYR A 311 -0.64 8.98 14.22
C TYR A 311 -1.47 8.01 13.38
N THR A 312 -0.89 6.89 12.95
CA THR A 312 -1.59 5.86 12.17
C THR A 312 -2.75 5.27 12.96
N LEU A 313 -2.52 4.89 14.22
CA LEU A 313 -3.60 4.38 15.08
C LEU A 313 -4.69 5.43 15.29
N LEU A 314 -4.31 6.67 15.62
CA LEU A 314 -5.25 7.76 15.87
C LEU A 314 -6.14 8.03 14.64
N VAL A 315 -5.54 8.14 13.45
CA VAL A 315 -6.25 8.43 12.20
C VAL A 315 -7.15 7.27 11.78
N CYS A 316 -6.68 6.02 11.90
CA CYS A 316 -7.50 4.82 11.63
C CYS A 316 -8.73 4.77 12.55
N PHE A 317 -8.54 4.90 13.88
CA PHE A 317 -9.65 4.88 14.82
C PHE A 317 -10.60 6.06 14.60
N ALA A 318 -10.08 7.26 14.31
CA ALA A 318 -10.91 8.43 14.01
C ALA A 318 -11.74 8.25 12.74
N SER A 319 -11.17 7.63 11.70
CA SER A 319 -11.88 7.28 10.46
C SER A 319 -13.03 6.32 10.72
N ASP A 320 -12.74 5.22 11.41
CA ASP A 320 -13.69 4.11 11.59
C ASP A 320 -14.81 4.42 12.59
N LEU A 321 -14.54 5.23 13.61
CA LEU A 321 -15.47 5.45 14.71
C LEU A 321 -16.27 6.75 14.62
N VAL A 322 -15.72 7.81 14.02
CA VAL A 322 -16.27 9.18 14.21
C VAL A 322 -16.42 9.99 12.91
N LEU A 323 -15.41 10.01 12.04
CA LEU A 323 -15.28 11.05 11.02
C LEU A 323 -15.53 10.59 9.57
N GLY A 324 -15.32 9.29 9.30
CA GLY A 324 -15.28 8.74 7.95
C GLY A 324 -14.03 9.13 7.16
N PRO A 325 -13.82 8.54 5.95
CA PRO A 325 -12.51 8.56 5.28
C PRO A 325 -11.98 9.95 4.93
N ALA A 326 -12.77 10.80 4.27
CA ALA A 326 -12.31 12.13 3.83
C ALA A 326 -11.93 13.07 4.99
N TRP A 327 -12.62 12.98 6.13
CA TRP A 327 -12.31 13.79 7.30
C TRP A 327 -11.09 13.27 8.05
N ALA A 328 -10.87 11.95 8.08
CA ALA A 328 -9.63 11.38 8.60
C ALA A 328 -8.41 11.78 7.76
N ILE A 329 -8.55 11.81 6.42
CA ILE A 329 -7.54 12.36 5.50
C ILE A 329 -7.22 13.82 5.84
N THR A 330 -8.25 14.62 6.09
CA THR A 330 -8.12 16.03 6.47
C THR A 330 -7.38 16.18 7.80
N LEU A 331 -7.75 15.41 8.83
CA LEU A 331 -7.10 15.45 10.14
C LEU A 331 -5.59 15.17 10.03
N ALA A 332 -5.22 14.11 9.30
CA ALA A 332 -3.83 13.72 9.08
C ALA A 332 -3.04 14.80 8.34
N HIS A 333 -3.61 15.37 7.28
CA HIS A 333 -2.91 16.35 6.44
C HIS A 333 -2.89 17.76 7.03
N VAL A 334 -3.84 18.14 7.88
CA VAL A 334 -3.76 19.42 8.62
C VAL A 334 -2.53 19.43 9.52
N TRP A 335 -2.27 18.33 10.24
CA TRP A 335 -1.07 18.20 11.07
C TRP A 335 0.22 18.25 10.23
N ASN A 336 0.23 17.53 9.10
CA ASN A 336 1.34 17.53 8.15
C ASN A 336 1.60 18.92 7.53
N ILE A 337 0.54 19.66 7.17
CA ILE A 337 0.61 21.00 6.57
C ILE A 337 1.30 21.98 7.51
N ILE A 338 1.03 21.92 8.82
CA ILE A 338 1.70 22.77 9.81
C ILE A 338 3.21 22.51 9.79
N GLY A 339 3.62 21.24 9.79
CA GLY A 339 5.05 20.87 9.67
C GLY A 339 5.68 21.34 8.36
N LEU A 340 4.98 21.16 7.24
CA LEU A 340 5.45 21.59 5.91
C LEU A 340 5.60 23.11 5.81
N VAL A 341 4.67 23.90 6.35
CA VAL A 341 4.77 25.37 6.36
C VAL A 341 6.03 25.82 7.12
N ILE A 342 6.30 25.19 8.27
CA ILE A 342 7.51 25.47 9.05
C ILE A 342 8.78 25.13 8.24
N GLN A 343 8.80 23.99 7.54
CA GLN A 343 9.92 23.59 6.69
C GLN A 343 10.13 24.51 5.48
N VAL A 344 9.05 25.04 4.90
CA VAL A 344 9.13 26.00 3.78
C VAL A 344 9.73 27.33 4.23
N ILE A 345 9.29 27.86 5.38
CA ILE A 345 9.83 29.11 5.94
C ILE A 345 11.31 28.90 6.29
N TRP A 346 11.62 27.79 6.96
CA TRP A 346 12.96 27.34 7.39
C TRP A 346 13.68 28.23 8.42
N ASP A 347 13.55 29.55 8.29
CA ASP A 347 14.10 30.54 9.22
C ASP A 347 13.22 30.67 10.47
N VAL A 348 13.30 29.65 11.31
CA VAL A 348 12.51 29.48 12.53
C VAL A 348 13.40 28.92 13.65
N PRO A 349 12.98 29.01 14.93
CA PRO A 349 13.68 28.36 16.02
C PRO A 349 13.86 26.86 15.75
N GLU A 350 15.00 26.30 16.15
CA GLU A 350 15.31 24.89 15.89
C GLU A 350 14.24 23.93 16.45
N SER A 351 13.63 24.27 17.58
CA SER A 351 12.51 23.52 18.17
C SER A 351 11.30 23.39 17.24
N ALA A 352 11.06 24.38 16.38
CA ALA A 352 10.02 24.33 15.37
C ALA A 352 10.37 23.35 14.25
N LEU A 353 11.64 23.28 13.83
CA LEU A 353 12.11 22.27 12.86
C LEU A 353 12.02 20.86 13.44
N TRP A 354 12.36 20.66 14.72
CA TRP A 354 12.15 19.39 15.41
C TRP A 354 10.69 18.95 15.38
N PHE A 355 9.77 19.87 15.69
CA PHE A 355 8.33 19.60 15.57
C PHE A 355 7.98 19.23 14.13
N ALA A 356 8.36 20.04 13.16
CA ALA A 356 8.03 19.82 11.75
C ALA A 356 8.47 18.44 11.25
N PHE A 357 9.73 18.07 11.47
CA PHE A 357 10.25 16.75 11.09
C PHE A 357 9.60 15.60 11.87
N SER A 358 9.30 15.78 13.15
CA SER A 358 8.63 14.77 13.98
C SER A 358 7.20 14.47 13.50
N THR A 359 6.53 15.48 12.92
CA THR A 359 5.15 15.35 12.43
C THR A 359 5.02 14.78 11.02
N MET A 360 6.11 14.55 10.29
CA MET A 360 6.05 14.18 8.87
C MET A 360 5.31 12.87 8.60
N TYR A 361 5.39 11.88 9.51
CA TYR A 361 4.74 10.58 9.33
C TYR A 361 3.22 10.63 9.53
N SER A 362 2.67 11.78 9.95
CA SER A 362 1.22 12.00 9.91
C SER A 362 0.65 11.93 8.50
N SER A 363 1.45 12.25 7.45
CA SER A 363 1.01 12.09 6.06
C SER A 363 0.77 10.62 5.69
N VAL A 364 1.61 9.72 6.21
CA VAL A 364 1.58 8.27 5.90
C VAL A 364 0.46 7.55 6.65
N ALA A 365 0.04 8.08 7.80
CA ALA A 365 -0.99 7.52 8.68
C ALA A 365 -2.33 7.23 7.97
N MET A 366 -2.63 7.93 6.88
CA MET A 366 -3.90 7.77 6.15
C MET A 366 -3.85 6.73 5.01
N SER A 367 -2.68 6.15 4.73
CA SER A 367 -2.51 5.11 3.68
C SER A 367 -3.53 3.98 3.77
N SER A 368 -3.76 3.47 4.97
CA SER A 368 -4.75 2.43 5.28
C SER A 368 -6.19 2.89 5.01
N VAL A 369 -6.53 4.13 5.39
CA VAL A 369 -7.85 4.74 5.22
C VAL A 369 -8.15 4.97 3.74
N LEU A 370 -7.20 5.51 2.99
CA LEU A 370 -7.37 5.76 1.56
C LEU A 370 -7.57 4.45 0.79
N MET A 371 -6.73 3.45 1.05
CA MET A 371 -6.87 2.14 0.41
C MET A 371 -8.19 1.47 0.79
N GLY A 372 -8.61 1.58 2.06
CA GLY A 372 -9.93 1.12 2.51
C GLY A 372 -11.09 1.83 1.79
N TRP A 373 -10.96 3.13 1.55
CA TRP A 373 -11.97 3.93 0.87
C TRP A 373 -12.06 3.62 -0.62
N ILE A 374 -10.93 3.57 -1.34
CA ILE A 374 -10.89 3.16 -2.75
C ILE A 374 -11.55 1.78 -2.92
N ASN A 375 -11.24 0.87 -2.00
CA ASN A 375 -11.83 -0.46 -1.92
C ASN A 375 -13.36 -0.45 -1.75
N SER A 376 -13.92 0.44 -0.94
CA SER A 376 -15.37 0.50 -0.70
C SER A 376 -16.15 1.12 -1.86
N GLU A 377 -15.56 2.08 -2.57
CA GLU A 377 -16.22 2.80 -3.67
C GLU A 377 -16.28 1.98 -4.96
N ILE A 378 -15.32 1.09 -5.18
CA ILE A 378 -15.30 0.17 -6.32
C ILE A 378 -16.23 -1.02 -6.01
N ARG A 379 -17.54 -0.82 -6.20
CA ARG A 379 -18.58 -1.86 -6.08
C ARG A 379 -18.65 -2.78 -7.32
N HIS A 380 -17.49 -3.22 -7.81
CA HIS A 380 -17.39 -4.14 -8.95
C HIS A 380 -17.04 -5.56 -8.48
N SER A 381 -17.05 -6.51 -9.41
CA SER A 381 -16.60 -7.88 -9.14
C SER A 381 -15.22 -7.85 -8.47
N PRO A 382 -14.94 -8.73 -7.48
CA PRO A 382 -13.72 -8.67 -6.66
C PRO A 382 -12.43 -8.63 -7.47
N ASP A 383 -12.43 -9.32 -8.61
CA ASP A 383 -11.29 -9.39 -9.50
C ASP A 383 -11.05 -8.07 -10.25
N GLU A 384 -12.13 -7.42 -10.70
CA GLU A 384 -12.04 -6.09 -11.31
C GLU A 384 -11.49 -5.08 -10.28
N ARG A 385 -11.91 -5.19 -9.02
CA ARG A 385 -11.40 -4.34 -7.93
C ARG A 385 -9.92 -4.55 -7.65
N ALA A 386 -9.43 -5.79 -7.64
CA ALA A 386 -8.01 -6.07 -7.45
C ALA A 386 -7.16 -5.46 -8.57
N VAL A 387 -7.58 -5.60 -9.84
CA VAL A 387 -6.88 -5.01 -10.99
C VAL A 387 -6.90 -3.48 -10.92
N ILE A 388 -8.04 -2.87 -10.58
CA ILE A 388 -8.16 -1.41 -10.45
C ILE A 388 -7.21 -0.88 -9.38
N LEU A 389 -7.13 -1.51 -8.21
CA LEU A 389 -6.22 -1.09 -7.14
C LEU A 389 -4.76 -1.15 -7.58
N ILE A 390 -4.37 -2.23 -8.27
CA ILE A 390 -3.01 -2.37 -8.78
C ILE A 390 -2.72 -1.24 -9.78
N VAL A 391 -3.60 -1.00 -10.74
CA VAL A 391 -3.42 0.06 -11.75
C VAL A 391 -3.37 1.45 -11.11
N LEU A 392 -4.29 1.76 -10.18
CA LEU A 392 -4.29 3.02 -9.44
C LEU A 392 -2.95 3.22 -8.71
N ASN A 393 -2.51 2.20 -7.97
CA ASN A 393 -1.27 2.25 -7.21
C ASN A 393 -0.04 2.37 -8.11
N THR A 394 0.03 1.64 -9.22
CA THR A 394 1.13 1.71 -10.18
C THR A 394 1.23 3.10 -10.81
N ILE A 395 0.10 3.68 -11.24
CA ILE A 395 0.10 5.03 -11.81
C ILE A 395 0.49 6.05 -10.74
N ALA A 396 -0.10 5.99 -9.55
CA ALA A 396 0.20 6.93 -8.49
C ALA A 396 1.66 6.84 -8.03
N GLN A 397 2.20 5.62 -7.82
CA GLN A 397 3.59 5.41 -7.48
C GLN A 397 4.53 5.86 -8.59
N SER A 398 4.17 5.69 -9.87
CA SER A 398 5.01 6.17 -10.99
C SER A 398 5.32 7.66 -10.91
N THR A 399 4.37 8.47 -10.41
CA THR A 399 4.58 9.90 -10.23
C THR A 399 5.67 10.23 -9.20
N THR A 400 5.92 9.33 -8.26
CA THR A 400 6.98 9.48 -7.25
C THR A 400 8.36 9.10 -7.76
N ALA A 401 8.48 8.50 -8.96
CA ALA A 401 9.78 8.19 -9.55
C ALA A 401 10.49 9.47 -10.00
N TRP A 402 9.82 10.36 -10.73
CA TRP A 402 10.46 11.59 -11.24
C TRP A 402 10.35 12.79 -10.30
N THR A 403 9.40 12.79 -9.36
CA THR A 403 9.17 13.94 -8.48
C THR A 403 10.39 14.30 -7.62
N PRO A 404 11.04 13.36 -6.89
CA PRO A 404 12.23 13.66 -6.09
C PRO A 404 13.38 14.24 -6.91
N LEU A 405 13.58 13.80 -8.16
CA LEU A 405 14.61 14.34 -9.06
C LEU A 405 14.43 15.83 -9.35
N LEU A 406 13.18 16.30 -9.39
CA LEU A 406 12.84 17.67 -9.71
C LEU A 406 12.87 18.57 -8.48
N VAL A 407 12.29 18.11 -7.37
CA VAL A 407 11.99 18.97 -6.20
C VAL A 407 12.83 18.67 -4.96
N PHE A 408 13.44 17.50 -4.83
CA PHE A 408 14.26 17.08 -3.68
C PHE A 408 15.71 16.83 -4.09
N LYS A 409 16.32 17.73 -4.85
CA LYS A 409 17.73 17.62 -5.24
C LYS A 409 18.62 17.62 -4.01
N THR A 410 19.41 16.56 -3.79
CA THR A 410 20.29 16.41 -2.60
C THR A 410 21.21 17.61 -2.39
N VAL A 411 21.64 18.28 -3.47
CA VAL A 411 22.45 19.53 -3.40
C VAL A 411 21.73 20.72 -2.74
N GLU A 412 20.39 20.73 -2.73
CA GLU A 412 19.55 21.73 -2.06
C GLU A 412 19.23 21.30 -0.60
N GLY A 413 19.75 20.15 -0.16
CA GLY A 413 19.60 19.68 1.21
C GLY A 413 20.38 20.55 2.19
N PRO A 414 19.91 20.71 3.44
CA PRO A 414 18.73 20.07 4.05
C PRO A 414 17.41 20.86 3.87
N ARG A 415 17.46 22.06 3.27
CA ARG A 415 16.32 22.98 3.21
C ARG A 415 15.25 22.60 2.19
N PHE A 416 15.63 22.02 1.05
CA PHE A 416 14.71 21.53 0.01
C PHE A 416 13.47 22.40 -0.23
N THR A 417 13.64 23.73 -0.38
CA THR A 417 12.51 24.69 -0.41
C THR A 417 11.46 24.32 -1.47
N LYS A 418 11.90 23.87 -2.65
CA LYS A 418 11.03 23.43 -3.74
C LYS A 418 10.28 22.14 -3.36
N GLY A 419 10.99 21.20 -2.73
CA GLY A 419 10.46 19.93 -2.24
C GLY A 419 9.32 20.14 -1.26
N TYR A 420 9.56 20.84 -0.15
CA TYR A 420 8.53 21.07 0.86
C TYR A 420 7.37 21.92 0.34
N SER A 421 7.63 22.89 -0.54
CA SER A 421 6.56 23.68 -1.16
C SER A 421 5.67 22.84 -2.10
N PHE A 422 6.27 21.94 -2.87
CA PHE A 422 5.54 21.01 -3.73
C PHE A 422 4.68 20.04 -2.90
N VAL A 423 5.26 19.44 -1.86
CA VAL A 423 4.54 18.53 -0.95
C VAL A 423 3.40 19.24 -0.24
N LEU A 424 3.59 20.50 0.18
CA LEU A 424 2.55 21.35 0.75
C LEU A 424 1.38 21.57 -0.23
N ALA A 425 1.68 21.91 -1.48
CA ALA A 425 0.66 22.06 -2.51
C ALA A 425 -0.10 20.74 -2.75
N CYS A 426 0.60 19.61 -2.84
CA CYS A 426 -0.03 18.29 -2.96
C CYS A 426 -0.92 17.95 -1.77
N ALA A 427 -0.50 18.27 -0.54
CA ALA A 427 -1.30 18.04 0.67
C ALA A 427 -2.62 18.84 0.65
N ILE A 428 -2.58 20.10 0.20
CA ILE A 428 -3.79 20.94 0.07
C ILE A 428 -4.70 20.40 -1.03
N CYS A 429 -4.13 20.08 -2.20
CA CYS A 429 -4.86 19.48 -3.32
C CYS A 429 -5.48 18.13 -2.94
N LEU A 430 -4.82 17.34 -2.08
CA LEU A 430 -5.35 16.09 -1.58
C LEU A 430 -6.60 16.29 -0.73
N ILE A 431 -6.58 17.25 0.21
CA ILE A 431 -7.76 17.59 1.00
C ILE A 431 -8.89 18.03 0.08
N ALA A 432 -8.63 18.97 -0.84
CA ALA A 432 -9.63 19.47 -1.77
C ALA A 432 -10.23 18.35 -2.64
N SER A 433 -9.39 17.54 -3.29
CA SER A 433 -9.82 16.43 -4.15
C SER A 433 -10.56 15.34 -3.38
N SER A 434 -10.18 15.05 -2.13
CA SER A 434 -10.90 14.08 -1.29
C SER A 434 -12.33 14.52 -0.98
N HIS A 435 -12.55 15.80 -0.63
CA HIS A 435 -13.89 16.34 -0.36
C HIS A 435 -14.72 16.49 -1.62
N ILE A 436 -14.12 16.91 -2.73
CA ILE A 436 -14.79 16.98 -4.04
C ILE A 436 -15.28 15.60 -4.46
N THR A 437 -14.42 14.58 -4.39
CA THR A 437 -14.76 13.19 -4.72
C THR A 437 -15.87 12.68 -3.81
N LYS A 438 -15.78 12.90 -2.50
CA LYS A 438 -16.83 12.53 -1.54
C LYS A 438 -18.17 13.20 -1.85
N TYR A 439 -18.16 14.48 -2.24
CA TYR A 439 -19.38 15.20 -2.60
C TYR A 439 -20.06 14.61 -3.83
N PHE A 440 -19.31 14.35 -4.90
CA PHE A 440 -19.88 13.77 -6.12
C PHE A 440 -20.38 12.34 -5.92
N ILE A 441 -19.66 11.53 -5.13
CA ILE A 441 -20.10 10.17 -4.76
C ILE A 441 -21.40 10.24 -3.96
N SER A 442 -21.47 11.10 -2.93
CA SER A 442 -22.69 11.24 -2.12
C SER A 442 -23.88 11.75 -2.94
N LYS A 443 -23.65 12.61 -3.94
CA LYS A 443 -24.68 13.07 -4.86
C LYS A 443 -25.22 11.92 -5.71
N GLU A 444 -24.35 11.05 -6.22
CA GLU A 444 -24.75 9.87 -6.99
C GLU A 444 -25.52 8.86 -6.13
N ASP A 445 -25.03 8.57 -4.92
CA ASP A 445 -25.70 7.66 -3.99
C ASP A 445 -27.11 8.14 -3.61
N ARG A 446 -27.29 9.46 -3.43
CA ARG A 446 -28.61 10.07 -3.18
C ARG A 446 -29.54 9.93 -4.39
N ALA A 447 -29.01 10.13 -5.61
CA ALA A 447 -29.80 9.97 -6.83
C ALA A 447 -30.25 8.51 -7.01
N ILE A 448 -29.37 7.54 -6.79
CA ILE A 448 -29.70 6.11 -6.85
C ILE A 448 -30.76 5.77 -5.79
N SER A 449 -30.56 6.21 -4.55
CA SER A 449 -31.51 5.94 -3.46
C SER A 449 -32.90 6.52 -3.74
N ALA A 450 -32.98 7.72 -4.30
CA ALA A 450 -34.25 8.32 -4.72
C ALA A 450 -34.94 7.51 -5.83
N THR A 451 -34.16 6.96 -6.78
CA THR A 451 -34.72 6.13 -7.86
C THR A 451 -35.22 4.77 -7.34
N ASP A 452 -34.53 4.20 -6.35
CA ASP A 452 -34.93 2.95 -5.68
C ASP A 452 -36.18 3.14 -4.80
N GLU A 453 -36.32 4.30 -4.14
CA GLU A 453 -37.52 4.65 -3.38
C GLU A 453 -38.73 4.87 -4.29
N ASP A 454 -38.57 5.60 -5.41
CA ASP A 454 -39.65 5.77 -6.40
C ASP A 454 -40.10 4.44 -7.01
N SER A 455 -39.15 3.54 -7.31
CA SER A 455 -39.48 2.23 -7.88
C SER A 455 -40.09 1.26 -6.85
N ARG A 456 -39.80 1.41 -5.55
CA ARG A 456 -40.53 0.70 -4.48
C ARG A 456 -41.92 1.27 -4.23
N ALA A 457 -42.06 2.59 -4.20
CA ALA A 457 -43.35 3.26 -4.06
C ALA A 457 -44.32 2.87 -5.19
N SER A 458 -43.82 2.77 -6.44
CA SER A 458 -44.62 2.30 -7.58
C SER A 458 -45.02 0.82 -7.55
N ARG A 459 -44.38 -0.01 -6.70
CA ARG A 459 -44.72 -1.43 -6.51
C ARG A 459 -45.72 -1.66 -5.36
N ASP A 460 -45.80 -0.72 -4.41
CA ASP A 460 -46.66 -0.80 -3.23
C ASP A 460 -47.98 -0.05 -3.39
N GLU A 461 -48.23 0.61 -4.53
CA GLU A 461 -49.58 1.10 -4.87
C GLU A 461 -50.52 -0.11 -5.08
N PRO A 462 -51.63 -0.22 -4.33
CA PRO A 462 -52.62 -1.25 -4.60
C PRO A 462 -53.24 -0.94 -5.97
N GLU A 463 -53.35 -1.95 -6.83
CA GLU A 463 -54.16 -1.90 -8.05
C GLU A 463 -55.62 -1.55 -7.69
N SER A 464 -55.92 -0.27 -7.53
CA SER A 464 -57.27 0.26 -7.53
C SER A 464 -57.54 0.74 -8.95
N GLY A 465 -58.46 0.03 -9.59
CA GLY A 465 -58.53 -0.08 -11.03
C GLY A 465 -58.73 1.24 -11.80
N SER A 466 -58.05 1.33 -12.93
CA SER A 466 -58.69 1.79 -14.16
C SER A 466 -57.90 1.31 -15.39
N ALA A 467 -58.65 0.67 -16.29
CA ALA A 467 -58.42 0.42 -17.72
C ALA A 467 -56.98 0.20 -18.23
N VAL A 468 -56.74 -1.06 -18.62
CA VAL A 468 -55.73 -1.49 -19.58
C VAL A 468 -55.73 -0.59 -20.83
N VAL A 469 -54.65 0.16 -21.04
CA VAL A 469 -54.25 0.63 -22.37
C VAL A 469 -52.85 0.08 -22.64
N GLN A 470 -52.79 -0.96 -23.47
CA GLN A 470 -51.56 -1.50 -24.03
C GLN A 470 -50.85 -0.41 -24.84
N VAL A 471 -49.67 0.04 -24.37
CA VAL A 471 -48.67 0.67 -25.24
C VAL A 471 -47.55 -0.34 -25.45
N ALA A 472 -47.46 -0.83 -26.69
CA ALA A 472 -46.53 -1.86 -27.11
C ALA A 472 -45.05 -1.43 -26.91
N ARG A 473 -44.26 -2.28 -26.24
CA ARG A 473 -42.79 -2.26 -26.34
C ARG A 473 -42.36 -3.30 -27.39
N PRO A 474 -41.36 -3.01 -28.24
CA PRO A 474 -40.92 -3.94 -29.27
C PRO A 474 -40.19 -5.14 -28.63
N LYS A 475 -40.60 -6.36 -29.02
CA LYS A 475 -39.92 -7.61 -28.69
C LYS A 475 -38.63 -7.72 -29.50
N THR A 476 -37.49 -7.84 -28.83
CA THR A 476 -36.28 -8.43 -29.41
C THR A 476 -36.23 -9.90 -28.97
N ASP A 477 -36.46 -10.79 -29.92
CA ASP A 477 -36.37 -12.25 -29.80
C ASP A 477 -34.93 -12.68 -29.48
N TYR A 478 -34.76 -13.51 -28.45
CA TYR A 478 -33.65 -14.47 -28.38
C TYR A 478 -34.25 -15.87 -28.44
N ARG A 479 -34.19 -16.51 -29.61
CA ARG A 479 -34.52 -17.92 -29.81
C ARG A 479 -33.43 -18.79 -29.20
N TYR A 480 -33.83 -19.63 -28.24
CA TYR A 480 -33.17 -20.88 -27.89
C TYR A 480 -33.49 -21.89 -28.99
N THR A 481 -32.48 -22.52 -29.59
CA THR A 481 -32.67 -23.71 -30.44
C THR A 481 -32.10 -24.91 -29.70
N ASP A 482 -32.99 -25.70 -29.11
CA ASP A 482 -32.78 -27.13 -28.88
C ASP A 482 -33.10 -27.85 -30.19
N GLU A 483 -32.15 -28.61 -30.72
CA GLU A 483 -32.44 -29.70 -31.68
C GLU A 483 -31.66 -30.93 -31.25
N GLU A 484 -32.39 -31.91 -30.70
CA GLU A 484 -31.99 -33.31 -30.64
C GLU A 484 -32.32 -34.00 -31.98
N GLY A 485 -31.32 -34.70 -32.54
CA GLY A 485 -31.45 -35.99 -33.21
C GLY A 485 -32.04 -36.04 -34.62
N MET A 486 -31.28 -36.56 -35.60
CA MET A 486 -31.43 -37.94 -36.08
C MET A 486 -30.42 -38.28 -37.19
N ASP A 487 -30.06 -39.56 -37.24
CA ASP A 487 -29.17 -40.27 -38.16
C ASP A 487 -29.28 -39.96 -39.66
N ALA A 488 -28.15 -40.10 -40.39
CA ALA A 488 -28.02 -41.08 -41.48
C ALA A 488 -26.63 -41.07 -42.16
N LYS A 489 -26.02 -42.27 -42.18
CA LYS A 489 -24.96 -42.81 -43.06
C LYS A 489 -23.49 -42.52 -42.76
#